data_AF-A0A6J7GIQ3-F1
#
_entry.id   AF-A0A6J7GIQ3-F1
#
_cell.length_a   1.000
_cell.length_b   1.000
_cell.length_c   1.000
_cell.angle_alpha   90.00
_cell.angle_beta   90.00
_cell.angle_gamma   90.00
#
_symmetry.space_group_name_H-M   'P 1'
#
loop_
_entity.id
_entity.type
_entity.pdbx_description
1 polymer ?
#
loop_
_entity_poly.entity_id
_entity_poly.type
_entity_poly.pdbx_seq_one_letter_code
_entity_poly.pdbx_strand_id
1 'polypeptide(L)' 'MAEAMRSVSPRGRMSRAQAGTRGPALILNLASAPERALEMLESVLDVVPEALELLGGGSAPTVDAVELTSAD' A
#
# COMPACT_ATOMS: atom_id res chain seq x y z
N MET A 1 -3.78 -2.36 1.63
CA MET A 1 -3.56 -1.79 0.27
C MET A 1 -4.84 -1.79 -0.58
N ALA A 2 -5.42 -2.94 -0.94
CA ALA A 2 -6.58 -2.97 -1.85
C ALA A 2 -7.77 -2.11 -1.38
N GLU A 3 -8.01 -2.03 -0.07
CA GLU A 3 -9.03 -1.16 0.51
C GLU A 3 -8.72 0.33 0.31
N ALA A 4 -7.51 0.78 0.67
CA ALA A 4 -7.06 2.16 0.45
C ALA A 4 -7.22 2.59 -1.02
N MET A 5 -6.77 1.74 -1.95
CA MET A 5 -6.92 1.96 -3.39
C MET A 5 -8.38 2.09 -3.84
N ARG A 6 -9.31 1.34 -3.23
CA ARG A 6 -10.75 1.46 -3.54
C ARG A 6 -11.41 2.65 -2.85
N SER A 7 -10.84 3.17 -1.78
CA SER A 7 -11.41 4.27 -1.00
C SER A 7 -10.99 5.65 -1.53
N VAL A 8 -9.97 5.75 -2.39
CA VAL A 8 -9.46 7.02 -2.92
C VAL A 8 -10.49 7.81 -3.75
N SER A 9 -11.51 7.16 -4.30
CA SER A 9 -12.58 7.83 -5.05
C SER A 9 -13.98 7.24 -4.77
N PRO A 10 -15.07 8.01 -4.92
CA PRO A 10 -16.43 7.49 -4.77
C PRO A 10 -16.75 6.32 -5.70
N ARG A 11 -16.14 6.30 -6.90
CA ARG A 11 -16.30 5.23 -7.90
C ARG A 11 -15.62 3.93 -7.48
N GLY A 12 -14.68 3.97 -6.53
CA GLY A 12 -13.96 2.79 -6.07
C GLY A 12 -14.84 1.77 -5.34
N ARG A 13 -16.05 2.15 -4.90
CA ARG A 13 -17.07 1.20 -4.40
C ARG A 13 -17.54 0.16 -5.44
N MET A 14 -17.39 0.45 -6.73
CA MET A 14 -17.67 -0.50 -7.81
C MET A 14 -16.44 -1.36 -8.19
N SER A 15 -15.27 -0.99 -7.69
CA SER A 15 -14.02 -1.65 -8.03
C SER A 15 -13.90 -3.01 -7.35
N ARG A 16 -13.37 -3.98 -8.09
CA ARG A 16 -12.95 -5.30 -7.57
C ARG A 16 -11.42 -5.43 -7.50
N ALA A 17 -10.71 -4.29 -7.49
CA ALA A 17 -9.26 -4.27 -7.39
C ALA A 17 -8.79 -5.06 -6.16
N GLN A 18 -7.79 -5.89 -6.35
CA GLN A 18 -7.13 -6.68 -5.32
C GLN A 18 -5.66 -6.28 -5.23
N ALA A 19 -5.08 -6.55 -4.07
CA ALA A 19 -3.65 -6.45 -3.81
C ALA A 19 -3.24 -7.75 -3.13
N GLY A 20 -2.10 -8.32 -3.51
CA GLY A 20 -1.62 -9.58 -2.99
C GLY A 20 -0.16 -9.81 -3.33
N THR A 21 0.35 -10.98 -2.99
CA THR A 21 1.77 -11.29 -3.13
C THR A 21 1.98 -12.64 -3.80
N ARG A 22 3.13 -12.79 -4.48
CA ARG A 22 3.61 -14.07 -5.03
C ARG A 22 5.10 -14.18 -4.78
N GLY A 23 5.47 -14.95 -3.75
CA GLY A 23 6.85 -14.93 -3.25
C GLY A 23 7.21 -13.51 -2.78
N PRO A 24 8.38 -12.97 -3.17
CA PRO A 24 8.79 -11.61 -2.78
C PRO A 24 8.11 -10.50 -3.61
N ALA A 25 7.23 -10.85 -4.56
CA ALA A 25 6.59 -9.87 -5.43
C ALA A 25 5.26 -9.35 -4.85
N LEU A 26 5.09 -8.03 -4.83
CA LEU A 26 3.82 -7.36 -4.59
C LEU A 26 3.06 -7.15 -5.91
N ILE A 27 1.78 -7.50 -5.94
CA ILE A 27 0.91 -7.38 -7.11
C ILE A 27 -0.27 -6.47 -6.75
N LEU A 28 -0.45 -5.40 -7.50
CA LEU A 28 -1.54 -4.42 -7.33
C LEU A 28 -2.37 -4.34 -8.62
N ASN A 29 -3.67 -4.60 -8.53
CA ASN A 29 -4.58 -4.40 -9.66
C ASN A 29 -5.06 -2.94 -9.67
N LEU A 30 -4.59 -2.17 -10.64
CA LEU A 30 -4.95 -0.76 -10.82
C LEU A 30 -6.13 -0.58 -11.79
N ALA A 31 -6.64 0.65 -11.87
CA ALA A 31 -7.59 1.03 -12.90
C ALA A 31 -6.95 0.97 -14.29
N SER A 32 -7.78 0.79 -15.33
CA SER A 32 -7.32 0.81 -16.73
C SER A 32 -7.05 2.21 -17.29
N ALA A 33 -7.62 3.24 -16.67
CA ALA A 33 -7.39 4.64 -17.06
C ALA A 33 -6.14 5.17 -16.33
N PRO A 34 -5.16 5.78 -17.03
CA PRO A 34 -3.89 6.21 -16.43
C PRO A 34 -4.04 7.14 -15.23
N GLU A 35 -4.94 8.11 -15.30
CA GLU A 35 -5.14 9.10 -14.23
C GLU A 35 -5.67 8.43 -12.95
N ARG A 36 -6.64 7.53 -13.12
CA ARG A 36 -7.21 6.76 -12.00
C ARG A 36 -6.24 5.69 -11.48
N ALA A 37 -5.38 5.15 -12.34
CA ALA A 37 -4.34 4.22 -11.92
C ALA A 37 -3.32 4.93 -11.02
N LEU A 38 -2.95 6.17 -11.36
CA LEU A 38 -2.06 7.01 -10.56
C LEU A 38 -2.68 7.33 -9.19
N GLU A 39 -3.93 7.81 -9.13
CA GLU A 39 -4.64 8.07 -7.86
C GLU A 39 -4.67 6.83 -6.95
N MET A 40 -4.97 5.65 -7.52
CA MET A 40 -4.97 4.39 -6.79
C MET A 40 -3.56 4.03 -6.29
N LEU A 41 -2.53 4.19 -7.12
CA LEU A 41 -1.16 3.87 -6.75
C LEU A 41 -0.65 4.80 -5.63
N GLU A 42 -0.87 6.10 -5.76
CA GLU A 42 -0.48 7.12 -4.78
C GLU A 42 -1.06 6.84 -3.39
N SER A 43 -2.27 6.29 -3.31
CA SER A 43 -2.92 5.94 -2.04
C SER A 43 -2.22 4.85 -1.20
N VAL A 44 -1.20 4.19 -1.76
CA VAL A 44 -0.44 3.13 -1.08
C VAL A 44 1.07 3.27 -1.22
N LEU A 45 1.59 4.28 -1.91
CA LEU A 45 3.02 4.41 -2.17
C LEU A 45 3.85 4.60 -0.89
N ASP A 46 3.27 5.20 0.13
CA ASP A 46 3.86 5.41 1.45
C ASP A 46 4.25 4.09 2.14
N VAL A 47 3.44 3.04 1.98
CA VAL A 47 3.65 1.73 2.61
C VAL A 47 4.33 0.70 1.71
N VAL A 48 4.49 0.97 0.41
CA VAL A 48 5.10 0.02 -0.55
C VAL A 48 6.55 -0.33 -0.20
N PRO A 49 7.44 0.61 0.16
CA PRO A 49 8.83 0.26 0.49
C PRO A 49 8.93 -0.74 1.65
N GLU A 50 8.19 -0.50 2.74
CA GLU A 50 8.18 -1.38 3.90
C GLU A 50 7.57 -2.75 3.59
N ALA A 51 6.50 -2.78 2.78
CA ALA A 51 5.90 -4.03 2.33
C ALA A 51 6.89 -4.86 1.50
N LEU A 52 7.69 -4.24 0.63
CA LEU A 52 8.72 -4.93 -0.15
C LEU A 52 9.87 -5.44 0.72
N GLU A 53 10.28 -4.67 1.72
CA GLU A 53 11.31 -5.09 2.69
C GLU A 53 10.87 -6.37 3.42
N LEU A 54 9.64 -6.40 3.92
CA LEU A 54 9.06 -7.59 4.57
C LEU A 54 8.97 -8.79 3.62
N LEU A 55 8.56 -8.57 2.38
CA LEU A 55 8.47 -9.63 1.36
C LEU A 55 9.83 -10.19 0.95
N GLY A 56 10.89 -9.37 1.06
CA GLY A 56 12.28 -9.76 0.85
C GLY A 56 12.90 -10.53 2.02
N GLY A 57 12.19 -10.70 3.14
CA GLY A 57 12.70 -11.32 4.36
C GLY A 57 13.47 -10.36 5.27
N GLY A 58 13.36 -9.05 5.02
CA GLY A 58 13.84 -8.01 5.92
C GLY A 58 12.91 -7.78 7.10
N SER A 59 13.20 -6.76 7.90
CA SER A 59 12.39 -6.36 9.06
C SER A 59 11.87 -4.95 8.85
N ALA A 60 10.54 -4.78 8.92
CA ALA A 60 9.94 -3.46 9.07
C ALA A 60 9.92 -3.04 10.55
N PRO A 61 9.98 -1.74 10.86
CA PRO A 61 9.68 -1.28 12.21
C PRO A 61 8.28 -1.76 12.61
N THR A 62 8.16 -2.39 13.78
CA THR A 62 6.82 -2.67 14.34
C THR A 62 6.14 -1.35 14.66
N VAL A 63 4.81 -1.30 14.64
CA VAL A 63 4.02 -0.09 14.96
C VAL A 63 4.37 0.55 16.32
N ASP A 64 5.10 -0.16 17.18
CA ASP A 64 5.61 0.28 18.49
C ASP A 64 7.02 0.92 18.44
N ALA A 65 7.68 0.98 17.28
CA ALA A 65 9.03 1.51 17.12
C ALA A 65 9.07 3.00 16.71
N VAL A 66 7.92 3.69 16.68
CA VAL A 66 7.94 5.15 16.78
C VAL A 66 8.29 5.46 18.23
N GLU A 67 9.59 5.56 18.50
CA GLU A 67 10.06 5.95 19.81
C GLU A 67 9.30 7.18 20.30
N LEU A 68 8.80 7.05 21.53
CA LEU A 68 8.60 8.16 22.45
C LEU A 68 9.93 8.92 22.50
N THR A 69 10.15 9.85 21.58
CA THR A 69 11.12 10.92 21.81
C THR A 69 10.63 11.62 23.07
N SER A 70 11.27 11.23 24.14
CA SER A 70 10.98 11.62 25.50
C SER A 70 11.49 13.03 25.64
N ALA A 71 10.71 13.82 26.38
CA ALA A 71 11.03 15.12 26.94
C ALA A 71 12.50 15.53 26.91
N ASP A 72 12.76 16.61 26.17
CA ASP A 72 13.53 17.77 26.64
C ASP A 72 12.83 19.05 26.15
#